data_AF-A0A6N3BJC9-F1
#
_entry.id   AF-A0A6N3BJC9-F1
#
_cell.length_a   1.000
_cell.length_b   1.000
_cell.length_c   1.000
_cell.angle_alpha   90.00
_cell.angle_beta   90.00
_cell.angle_gamma   90.00
#
_symmetry.space_group_name_H-M   'P 1'
#
loop_
_entity.id
_entity.type
_entity.pdbx_description
1 polymer ?
#
loop_
_entity_poly.entity_id
_entity_poly.type
_entity_poly.pdbx_seq_one_letter_code
_entity_poly.pdbx_strand_id
1 'polypeptide(L)'
;MKNSRLGLCNRIRMEAKHTEDTSFPLDAFPQAVQSVILDMTKYENYMIEFIATSMLSAASTALGGTYRIRIKSDWQSNGALYIILVGRPGLGKTPPLEAAYRPIRKHDYALFKAYKAEVEAWKAAGENGKKPVLHHTIVSDFTPESLLQTHNNNPRSVAILVDEIMGMFNSANRYTNGQLIEQLLTAWSGGALDVIRVSNSTPVHIERPCINIIGTTQTKRIHELLKKGFEENGLLDRILFVLPKSREVSKWTNRDDDGEKTSLAAKRWEKILNKVLALDYNAETEGDGMEEQIAHVLSMNSEAKEYFFSWWNEKVERINQIEDDADVDSREMKHPAHVARLALIIQVLRYASDESHLQFVDLVSVKAAIRLNDYFEDSYIRIRSFVADNTCEEPPKILLSLLPNTFDTKTAIATGKELQNISERTVMNYLRELCHSRLLKKSKAGHYEKLVYESSKYSMNEKESSTQNYNE
;
A
#
# COMPACT_ATOMS: atom_id res chain seq x y z
N MET A 1 -19.27 -19.55 -8.25
CA MET A 1 -19.69 -18.24 -8.80
C MET A 1 -20.44 -18.48 -10.11
N LYS A 2 -21.70 -18.03 -10.24
CA LYS A 2 -22.29 -17.86 -11.58
C LYS A 2 -21.44 -16.82 -12.31
N ASN A 3 -20.80 -17.19 -13.42
CA ASN A 3 -20.04 -16.25 -14.24
C ASN A 3 -20.99 -15.19 -14.77
N SER A 4 -20.99 -14.00 -14.15
CA SER A 4 -21.75 -12.87 -14.67
C SER A 4 -21.20 -12.52 -16.07
N ARG A 5 -22.05 -11.93 -16.93
CA ARG A 5 -21.61 -11.42 -18.24
C ARG A 5 -20.42 -10.48 -18.10
N LEU A 6 -20.42 -9.63 -17.07
CA LEU A 6 -19.34 -8.69 -16.79
C LEU A 6 -18.04 -9.41 -16.43
N GLY A 7 -18.12 -10.43 -15.56
CA GLY A 7 -16.97 -11.25 -15.18
C GLY A 7 -16.33 -11.96 -16.37
N LEU A 8 -17.13 -12.50 -17.29
CA LEU A 8 -16.61 -13.09 -18.52
C LEU A 8 -15.92 -12.04 -19.42
N CYS A 9 -16.55 -10.88 -19.62
CA CYS A 9 -15.96 -9.78 -20.38
C CYS A 9 -14.62 -9.32 -19.79
N ASN A 10 -14.54 -9.17 -18.47
CA ASN A 10 -13.30 -8.76 -17.80
C ASN A 10 -12.18 -9.78 -18.01
N ARG A 11 -12.46 -11.09 -17.90
CA ARG A 11 -11.45 -12.13 -18.15
C ARG A 11 -10.89 -12.08 -19.57
N ILE A 12 -11.76 -12.00 -20.57
CA ILE A 12 -11.34 -11.88 -21.98
C ILE A 12 -10.48 -10.62 -22.19
N ARG A 13 -10.85 -9.51 -21.55
CA ARG A 13 -10.10 -8.25 -21.64
C ARG A 13 -8.74 -8.33 -20.94
N MET A 14 -8.66 -9.03 -19.81
CA MET A 14 -7.41 -9.26 -19.07
C MET A 14 -6.44 -10.11 -19.91
N GLU A 15 -6.95 -11.19 -20.50
CA GLU A 15 -6.19 -12.05 -21.42
C GLU A 15 -5.68 -11.25 -22.64
N ALA A 16 -6.56 -10.49 -23.31
CA ALA A 16 -6.18 -9.66 -24.46
C ALA A 16 -5.20 -8.50 -24.13
N LYS A 17 -5.06 -8.16 -22.85
CA LYS A 17 -4.12 -7.14 -22.35
C LYS A 17 -2.86 -7.75 -21.74
N HIS A 18 -2.71 -9.07 -21.76
CA HIS A 18 -1.60 -9.79 -21.16
C HIS A 18 -1.37 -9.38 -19.69
N THR A 19 -2.46 -9.23 -18.93
CA THR A 19 -2.34 -8.78 -17.53
C THR A 19 -1.59 -9.79 -16.65
N GLU A 20 -1.54 -11.06 -17.05
CA GLU A 20 -0.75 -12.09 -16.38
C GLU A 20 0.74 -11.74 -16.30
N ASP A 21 1.28 -11.04 -17.32
CA ASP A 21 2.68 -10.60 -17.36
C ASP A 21 3.00 -9.58 -16.25
N THR A 22 1.97 -8.86 -15.76
CA THR A 22 2.11 -7.91 -14.66
C THR A 22 2.17 -8.59 -13.30
N SER A 23 1.69 -9.84 -13.18
CA SER A 23 1.38 -10.55 -11.92
C SER A 23 0.47 -9.81 -10.94
N PHE A 24 -0.09 -8.66 -11.31
CA PHE A 24 -1.01 -7.93 -10.46
C PHE A 24 -2.35 -8.68 -10.40
N PRO A 25 -2.87 -9.03 -9.21
CA PRO A 25 -4.09 -9.83 -9.08
C PRO A 25 -5.33 -8.96 -9.29
N LEU A 26 -5.54 -8.47 -10.51
CA LEU A 26 -6.68 -7.60 -10.83
C LEU A 26 -8.02 -8.28 -10.54
N ASP A 27 -8.09 -9.60 -10.69
CA ASP A 27 -9.25 -10.42 -10.37
C ASP A 27 -9.58 -10.51 -8.87
N ALA A 28 -8.69 -10.01 -7.99
CA ALA A 28 -8.97 -9.83 -6.56
C ALA A 28 -9.96 -8.68 -6.29
N PHE A 29 -10.11 -7.73 -7.21
CA PHE A 29 -11.08 -6.64 -7.10
C PHE A 29 -12.50 -7.09 -7.48
N PRO A 30 -13.56 -6.40 -7.04
CA PRO A 30 -14.91 -6.62 -7.57
C PRO A 30 -14.97 -6.40 -9.09
N GLN A 31 -15.86 -7.11 -9.77
CA GLN A 31 -16.01 -7.07 -11.23
C GLN A 31 -16.32 -5.67 -11.76
N ALA A 32 -17.12 -4.88 -11.04
CA ALA A 32 -17.41 -3.49 -11.41
C ALA A 32 -16.14 -2.63 -11.39
N VAL A 33 -15.30 -2.80 -10.37
CA VAL A 33 -14.03 -2.08 -10.23
C VAL A 33 -13.01 -2.54 -11.27
N GLN A 34 -12.91 -3.85 -11.51
CA GLN A 34 -12.08 -4.41 -12.59
C GLN A 34 -12.43 -3.78 -13.95
N SER A 35 -13.72 -3.66 -14.27
CA SER A 35 -14.16 -3.05 -15.53
C SER A 35 -13.73 -1.59 -15.65
N VAL A 36 -13.81 -0.82 -14.56
CA VAL A 36 -13.35 0.57 -14.54
C VAL A 36 -11.84 0.65 -14.77
N ILE A 37 -11.05 -0.17 -14.06
CA ILE A 37 -9.60 -0.25 -14.22
C ILE A 37 -9.22 -0.58 -15.67
N LEU A 38 -9.83 -1.62 -16.24
CA LEU A 38 -9.56 -2.04 -17.61
C LEU A 38 -9.95 -0.98 -18.65
N ASP A 39 -10.98 -0.17 -18.38
CA ASP A 39 -11.35 0.95 -19.24
C ASP A 39 -10.32 2.08 -19.13
N MET A 40 -9.95 2.50 -17.92
CA MET A 40 -8.92 3.52 -17.71
C MET A 40 -7.56 3.09 -18.29
N THR A 41 -7.16 1.83 -18.14
CA THR A 41 -5.94 1.31 -18.78
C THR A 41 -6.02 1.35 -20.31
N LYS A 42 -7.20 1.09 -20.89
CA LYS A 42 -7.35 1.06 -22.35
C LYS A 42 -7.40 2.46 -22.96
N TYR A 43 -8.18 3.35 -22.36
CA TYR A 43 -8.54 4.66 -22.94
C TYR A 43 -7.63 5.79 -22.46
N GLU A 44 -7.09 5.71 -21.24
CA GLU A 44 -6.14 6.70 -20.70
C GLU A 44 -4.68 6.22 -20.72
N ASN A 45 -4.42 4.99 -21.15
CA ASN A 45 -3.09 4.35 -21.14
C ASN A 45 -2.47 4.24 -19.73
N TYR A 46 -3.28 4.18 -18.69
CA TYR A 46 -2.80 3.98 -17.32
C TYR A 46 -2.27 2.56 -17.09
N MET A 47 -1.16 2.45 -16.35
CA MET A 47 -0.68 1.16 -15.84
C MET A 47 -1.70 0.60 -14.85
N ILE A 48 -2.04 -0.69 -15.00
CA ILE A 48 -3.06 -1.37 -14.19
C ILE A 48 -2.73 -1.26 -12.70
N GLU A 49 -1.47 -1.51 -12.36
CA GLU A 49 -0.99 -1.56 -10.98
C GLU A 49 -1.10 -0.19 -10.30
N PHE A 50 -0.85 0.90 -11.05
CA PHE A 50 -0.97 2.27 -10.53
C PHE A 50 -2.43 2.68 -10.36
N ILE A 51 -3.30 2.47 -11.35
CA ILE A 51 -4.70 2.87 -11.22
C ILE A 51 -5.44 2.02 -10.17
N ALA A 52 -5.24 0.70 -10.16
CA ALA A 52 -5.89 -0.20 -9.22
C ALA A 52 -5.50 0.11 -7.77
N THR A 53 -4.20 0.33 -7.52
CA THR A 53 -3.72 0.66 -6.16
C THR A 53 -4.14 2.08 -5.75
N SER A 54 -4.20 3.02 -6.68
CA SER A 54 -4.72 4.38 -6.40
C SER A 54 -6.20 4.34 -6.02
N MET A 55 -7.02 3.54 -6.72
CA MET A 55 -8.44 3.32 -6.39
C MET A 55 -8.60 2.63 -5.04
N LEU A 56 -7.74 1.67 -4.71
CA LEU A 56 -7.71 1.01 -3.39
C LEU A 56 -7.42 2.03 -2.26
N SER A 57 -6.43 2.91 -2.47
CA SER A 57 -6.09 3.98 -1.52
C SER A 57 -7.20 5.01 -1.35
N ALA A 58 -7.84 5.41 -2.46
CA ALA A 58 -9.00 6.30 -2.42
C ALA A 58 -10.19 5.66 -1.69
N ALA A 59 -10.44 4.35 -1.87
CA ALA A 59 -11.47 3.63 -1.13
C ALA A 59 -11.16 3.56 0.38
N SER A 60 -9.91 3.30 0.74
CA SER A 60 -9.44 3.36 2.14
C SER A 60 -9.66 4.75 2.76
N THR A 61 -9.32 5.80 2.01
CA THR A 61 -9.52 7.19 2.43
C THR A 61 -11.00 7.50 2.61
N ALA A 62 -11.84 7.13 1.63
CA ALA A 62 -13.28 7.37 1.70
C ALA A 62 -13.97 6.62 2.84
N LEU A 63 -13.53 5.40 3.14
CA LEU A 63 -14.06 4.62 4.26
C LEU A 63 -13.68 5.26 5.61
N GLY A 64 -12.41 5.62 5.76
CA GLY A 64 -11.89 6.22 6.98
C GLY A 64 -12.13 5.34 8.22
N GLY A 65 -12.47 5.98 9.34
CA GLY A 65 -12.71 5.37 10.63
C GLY A 65 -14.13 4.84 10.85
N THR A 66 -15.04 4.99 9.88
CA THR A 66 -16.46 4.56 10.02
C THR A 66 -16.61 3.06 10.18
N TYR A 67 -15.75 2.28 9.51
CA TYR A 67 -15.70 0.83 9.63
C TYR A 67 -14.31 0.37 10.06
N ARG A 68 -14.29 -0.65 10.92
CA ARG A 68 -13.11 -1.32 11.43
C ARG A 68 -13.25 -2.82 11.25
N ILE A 69 -12.13 -3.52 11.19
CA ILE A 69 -12.07 -4.97 11.19
C ILE A 69 -11.54 -5.48 12.52
N ARG A 70 -12.20 -6.49 13.08
CA ARG A 70 -11.73 -7.27 14.23
C ARG A 70 -10.82 -8.39 13.73
N ILE A 71 -9.55 -8.34 14.11
CA ILE A 71 -8.52 -9.31 13.69
C ILE A 71 -8.49 -10.49 14.67
N LYS A 72 -8.31 -10.20 15.96
CA LYS A 72 -8.25 -11.21 17.03
C LYS A 72 -8.72 -10.62 18.35
N SER A 73 -9.75 -11.20 18.96
CA SER A 73 -10.35 -10.72 20.22
C SER A 73 -10.65 -9.20 20.14
N ASP A 74 -10.03 -8.37 20.99
CA ASP A 74 -10.23 -6.92 21.00
C ASP A 74 -9.33 -6.15 20.03
N TRP A 75 -8.40 -6.84 19.35
CA TRP A 75 -7.56 -6.21 18.35
C TRP A 75 -8.37 -5.83 17.11
N GLN A 76 -8.54 -4.53 16.92
CA GLN A 76 -9.26 -3.93 15.80
C GLN A 76 -8.36 -2.99 15.00
N SER A 77 -8.59 -2.92 13.70
CA SER A 77 -7.92 -1.96 12.81
C SER A 77 -8.91 -1.23 11.92
N ASN A 78 -8.60 0.02 11.56
CA ASN A 78 -9.31 0.73 10.50
C ASN A 78 -8.74 0.33 9.12
N GLY A 79 -9.25 0.92 8.04
CA GLY A 79 -8.78 0.63 6.68
C GLY A 79 -7.44 1.27 6.28
N ALA A 80 -6.80 2.11 7.10
CA ALA A 80 -5.73 3.00 6.67
C ALA A 80 -4.55 2.30 5.94
N LEU A 81 -4.22 2.79 4.74
CA LEU A 81 -3.12 2.28 3.92
C LEU A 81 -2.02 3.32 3.72
N TYR A 82 -0.77 2.87 3.77
CA TYR A 82 0.41 3.63 3.36
C TYR A 82 0.95 3.03 2.06
N ILE A 83 0.89 3.78 0.96
CA ILE A 83 1.22 3.30 -0.38
C ILE A 83 2.25 4.21 -1.02
N ILE A 84 3.24 3.60 -1.68
CA ILE A 84 4.18 4.34 -2.54
C ILE A 84 4.21 3.71 -3.93
N LEU A 85 3.83 4.52 -4.93
CA LEU A 85 3.92 4.17 -6.34
C LEU A 85 5.31 4.49 -6.88
N VAL A 86 6.04 3.46 -7.32
CA VAL A 86 7.43 3.56 -7.78
C VAL A 86 7.51 3.31 -9.27
N GLY A 87 8.20 4.19 -9.99
CA GLY A 87 8.36 4.03 -11.44
C GLY A 87 9.29 5.07 -12.04
N ARG A 88 9.87 4.76 -13.21
CA ARG A 88 10.76 5.70 -13.91
C ARG A 88 10.04 7.02 -14.27
N PRO A 89 10.79 8.12 -14.48
CA PRO A 89 10.21 9.33 -15.06
C PRO A 89 9.42 9.01 -16.34
N GLY A 90 8.25 9.61 -16.50
CA GLY A 90 7.38 9.39 -17.67
C GLY A 90 6.52 8.13 -17.65
N LEU A 91 6.63 7.24 -16.65
CA LEU A 91 5.79 6.01 -16.56
C LEU A 91 4.31 6.27 -16.18
N GLY A 92 3.87 7.53 -16.11
CA GLY A 92 2.46 7.87 -15.85
C GLY A 92 1.95 7.49 -14.45
N LYS A 93 2.67 7.88 -13.38
CA LYS A 93 2.29 7.60 -11.97
C LYS A 93 1.18 8.53 -11.45
N THR A 94 1.33 9.83 -11.71
CA THR A 94 0.47 10.89 -11.17
C THR A 94 -0.93 10.92 -11.81
N PRO A 95 -1.12 10.74 -13.13
CA PRO A 95 -2.47 10.79 -13.72
C PRO A 95 -3.45 9.73 -13.17
N PRO A 96 -3.08 8.43 -13.01
CA PRO A 96 -3.93 7.45 -12.34
C PRO A 96 -4.30 7.82 -10.91
N LEU A 97 -3.34 8.39 -10.15
CA LEU A 97 -3.54 8.84 -8.79
C LEU A 97 -4.60 9.96 -8.73
N GLU A 98 -4.48 10.97 -9.60
CA GLU A 98 -5.44 12.06 -9.70
C GLU A 98 -6.83 11.57 -10.17
N ALA A 99 -6.88 10.62 -11.11
CA ALA A 99 -8.14 10.04 -11.57
C ALA A 99 -8.87 9.30 -10.44
N ALA A 100 -8.15 8.54 -9.61
CA ALA A 100 -8.71 7.81 -8.49
C ALA A 100 -9.22 8.72 -7.37
N TYR A 101 -8.50 9.81 -7.04
CA TYR A 101 -8.86 10.74 -5.97
C TYR A 101 -9.84 11.84 -6.38
N ARG A 102 -10.13 11.98 -7.68
CA ARG A 102 -11.04 13.01 -8.21
C ARG A 102 -12.39 13.10 -7.48
N PRO A 103 -13.10 12.01 -7.12
CA PRO A 103 -14.36 12.14 -6.41
C PRO A 103 -14.20 12.69 -4.98
N ILE A 104 -13.11 12.34 -4.28
CA ILE A 104 -12.81 12.89 -2.94
C ILE A 104 -12.47 14.38 -3.05
N ARG A 105 -11.65 14.78 -4.04
CA ARG A 105 -11.37 16.20 -4.30
C ARG A 105 -12.64 17.01 -4.59
N LYS A 106 -13.59 16.41 -5.33
CA LYS A 106 -14.89 17.03 -5.61
C LYS A 106 -15.71 17.21 -4.32
N HIS A 107 -15.68 16.22 -3.43
CA HIS A 107 -16.32 16.29 -2.12
C HIS A 107 -15.67 17.39 -1.24
N ASP A 108 -14.34 17.38 -1.10
CA ASP A 108 -13.59 18.38 -0.35
C ASP A 108 -13.83 19.80 -0.89
N TYR A 109 -13.91 19.97 -2.21
CA TYR A 109 -14.21 21.27 -2.81
C TYR A 109 -15.63 21.76 -2.51
N ALA A 110 -16.60 20.86 -2.37
CA ALA A 110 -17.95 21.22 -1.93
C ALA A 110 -17.95 21.68 -0.47
N LEU A 111 -17.24 20.96 0.42
CA LEU A 111 -17.05 21.35 1.83
C LEU A 111 -16.36 22.71 1.94
N PHE A 112 -15.32 22.95 1.13
CA PHE A 112 -14.62 24.23 1.11
C PHE A 112 -15.51 25.40 0.67
N LYS A 113 -16.41 25.17 -0.30
CA LYS A 113 -17.39 26.19 -0.71
C LYS A 113 -18.37 26.53 0.41
N ALA A 114 -18.88 25.51 1.11
CA ALA A 114 -19.76 25.71 2.27
C ALA A 114 -19.04 26.47 3.38
N TYR A 115 -17.83 26.04 3.74
CA TYR A 115 -16.96 26.71 4.70
C TYR A 115 -16.73 28.19 4.37
N LYS A 116 -16.44 28.51 3.11
CA LYS A 116 -16.27 29.92 2.68
C LYS A 116 -17.53 30.75 2.92
N ALA A 117 -18.71 30.21 2.60
CA ALA A 117 -19.96 30.90 2.85
C ALA A 117 -20.22 31.10 4.36
N GLU A 118 -19.93 30.09 5.18
CA GLU A 118 -20.04 30.17 6.64
C GLU A 118 -19.09 31.20 7.23
N VAL A 119 -17.85 31.27 6.76
CA VAL A 119 -16.86 32.27 7.21
C VAL A 119 -17.31 33.69 6.89
N GLU A 120 -17.83 33.93 5.68
CA GLU A 120 -18.31 35.26 5.30
C GLU A 120 -19.56 35.66 6.13
N ALA A 121 -20.46 34.71 6.40
CA ALA A 121 -21.59 34.94 7.30
C ALA A 121 -21.14 35.23 8.75
N TRP A 122 -20.16 34.49 9.26
CA TRP A 122 -19.59 34.67 10.60
C TRP A 122 -18.90 36.05 10.74
N LYS A 123 -18.12 36.47 9.73
CA LYS A 123 -17.53 37.81 9.70
C LYS A 123 -18.59 38.91 9.63
N ALA A 124 -19.62 38.74 8.79
CA ALA A 124 -20.72 39.70 8.68
C ALA A 124 -21.53 39.83 9.98
N ALA A 125 -21.60 38.77 10.78
CA ALA A 125 -22.18 38.77 12.13
C ALA A 125 -21.25 39.38 13.20
N GLY A 126 -20.13 39.99 12.82
CA GLY A 126 -19.16 40.60 13.73
C GLY A 126 -18.29 39.59 14.47
N GLU A 127 -17.99 38.45 13.84
CA GLU A 127 -17.18 37.35 14.42
C GLU A 127 -17.81 36.73 15.69
N ASN A 128 -19.13 36.88 15.85
CA ASN A 128 -19.87 36.36 16.97
C ASN A 128 -20.19 34.86 16.80
N GLY A 129 -20.00 34.08 17.88
CA GLY A 129 -20.30 32.65 17.91
C GLY A 129 -19.12 31.75 17.50
N LYS A 130 -19.41 30.49 17.20
CA LYS A 130 -18.40 29.48 16.88
C LYS A 130 -17.78 29.76 15.50
N LYS A 131 -16.47 29.94 15.46
CA LYS A 131 -15.72 30.09 14.20
C LYS A 131 -15.92 28.84 13.32
N PRO A 132 -16.29 29.00 12.04
CA PRO A 132 -16.40 27.88 11.11
C PRO A 132 -15.08 27.11 11.02
N VAL A 133 -15.18 25.80 10.82
CA VAL A 133 -14.04 24.88 10.74
C VAL A 133 -13.99 24.28 9.34
N LEU A 134 -12.81 24.29 8.72
CA LEU A 134 -12.62 23.67 7.43
C LEU A 134 -12.50 22.15 7.58
N HIS A 135 -13.42 21.44 6.96
CA HIS A 135 -13.35 20.00 6.75
C HIS A 135 -12.70 19.71 5.39
N HIS A 136 -11.62 18.95 5.41
CA HIS A 136 -10.82 18.62 4.22
C HIS A 136 -10.11 17.28 4.45
N THR A 137 -10.37 16.32 3.57
CA THR A 137 -9.80 14.97 3.65
C THR A 137 -8.35 14.93 3.14
N ILE A 138 -8.06 15.59 2.02
CA ILE A 138 -6.77 15.50 1.35
C ILE A 138 -5.81 16.61 1.83
N VAL A 139 -4.58 16.22 2.16
CA VAL A 139 -3.49 17.16 2.47
C VAL A 139 -2.26 16.84 1.63
N SER A 140 -1.60 17.87 1.11
CA SER A 140 -0.43 17.74 0.22
C SER A 140 0.77 18.58 0.64
N ASP A 141 0.52 19.73 1.28
CA ASP A 141 1.52 20.59 1.91
C ASP A 141 1.07 20.87 3.33
N PHE A 142 1.87 20.46 4.32
CA PHE A 142 1.48 20.49 5.71
C PHE A 142 2.71 20.50 6.62
N THR A 143 2.56 21.14 7.78
CA THR A 143 3.38 20.84 8.97
C THR A 143 2.73 19.71 9.77
N PRO A 144 3.46 18.94 10.60
CA PRO A 144 2.87 17.90 11.42
C PRO A 144 1.73 18.40 12.32
N GLU A 145 1.83 19.62 12.85
CA GLU A 145 0.76 20.23 13.64
C GLU A 145 -0.50 20.47 12.80
N SER A 146 -0.33 21.01 11.58
CA SER A 146 -1.47 21.26 10.68
C SER A 146 -2.13 19.96 10.20
N LEU A 147 -1.36 18.87 10.02
CA LEU A 147 -1.89 17.54 9.72
C LEU A 147 -2.79 17.04 10.85
N LEU A 148 -2.30 17.10 12.09
CA LEU A 148 -3.06 16.63 13.24
C LEU A 148 -4.28 17.51 13.53
N GLN A 149 -4.16 18.83 13.38
CA GLN A 149 -5.31 19.72 13.49
C GLN A 149 -6.35 19.46 12.39
N THR A 150 -5.90 19.21 11.16
CA THR A 150 -6.80 18.81 10.06
C THR A 150 -7.49 17.49 10.41
N HIS A 151 -6.75 16.51 10.94
CA HIS A 151 -7.35 15.24 11.31
C HIS A 151 -8.32 15.34 12.50
N ASN A 152 -8.02 16.17 13.49
CA ASN A 152 -8.94 16.47 14.59
C ASN A 152 -10.26 17.07 14.08
N ASN A 153 -10.19 17.93 13.06
CA ASN A 153 -11.37 18.49 12.42
C ASN A 153 -12.05 17.51 11.46
N ASN A 154 -11.36 16.44 11.04
CA ASN A 154 -11.85 15.43 10.10
C ASN A 154 -11.72 14.04 10.76
N PRO A 155 -12.55 13.75 11.79
CA PRO A 155 -12.40 12.54 12.61
C PRO A 155 -12.53 11.25 11.78
N ARG A 156 -13.26 11.31 10.66
CA ARG A 156 -13.36 10.24 9.68
C ARG A 156 -11.99 9.79 9.17
N SER A 157 -11.21 10.70 8.60
CA SER A 157 -9.93 10.36 7.99
C SER A 157 -9.22 11.60 7.44
N VAL A 158 -7.90 11.48 7.29
CA VAL A 158 -7.10 12.34 6.42
C VAL A 158 -6.24 11.50 5.48
N ALA A 159 -5.93 12.02 4.30
CA ALA A 159 -5.04 11.40 3.34
C ALA A 159 -3.91 12.35 2.95
N ILE A 160 -2.69 11.92 3.25
CA ILE A 160 -1.47 12.54 2.75
C ILE A 160 -1.29 12.10 1.30
N LEU A 161 -1.54 13.01 0.37
CA LEU A 161 -1.47 12.80 -1.08
C LEU A 161 -0.34 13.63 -1.66
N VAL A 162 0.80 13.00 -1.94
CA VAL A 162 2.03 13.70 -2.29
C VAL A 162 2.66 13.14 -3.56
N ASP A 163 2.81 13.99 -4.58
CA ASP A 163 3.69 13.65 -5.70
C ASP A 163 5.15 13.85 -5.28
N GLU A 164 6.03 12.93 -5.69
CA GLU A 164 7.41 12.87 -5.22
C GLU A 164 7.56 12.88 -3.68
N ILE A 165 7.01 11.86 -3.02
CA ILE A 165 6.91 11.72 -1.56
C ILE A 165 8.25 11.86 -0.80
N MET A 166 9.38 11.75 -1.51
CA MET A 166 10.71 12.03 -0.96
C MET A 166 10.83 13.43 -0.37
N GLY A 167 10.20 14.44 -0.98
CA GLY A 167 10.21 15.80 -0.47
C GLY A 167 9.64 15.87 0.93
N MET A 168 8.49 15.23 1.14
CA MET A 168 7.82 15.13 2.44
C MET A 168 8.71 14.46 3.49
N PHE A 169 9.31 13.31 3.18
CA PHE A 169 10.19 12.60 4.12
C PHE A 169 11.45 13.38 4.48
N ASN A 170 12.05 14.07 3.50
CA ASN A 170 13.21 14.91 3.75
C ASN A 170 12.87 16.10 4.65
N SER A 171 11.69 16.72 4.46
CA SER A 171 11.20 17.80 5.32
C SER A 171 10.87 17.30 6.72
N ALA A 172 10.19 16.16 6.86
CA ALA A 172 9.88 15.55 8.15
C ALA A 172 11.12 15.35 9.02
N ASN A 173 12.21 14.85 8.41
CA ASN A 173 13.46 14.60 9.13
C ASN A 173 14.23 15.90 9.47
N ARG A 174 14.18 16.92 8.60
CA ARG A 174 14.91 18.18 8.79
C ARG A 174 14.29 19.11 9.84
N TYR A 175 12.97 19.10 9.97
CA TYR A 175 12.26 20.12 10.78
C TYR A 175 11.72 19.60 12.12
N THR A 176 11.55 18.27 12.31
CA THR A 176 10.81 17.74 13.47
C THR A 176 11.50 16.63 14.26
N ASN A 177 12.81 16.40 14.07
CA ASN A 177 13.56 15.34 14.76
C ASN A 177 12.86 13.95 14.73
N GLY A 178 12.11 13.64 13.67
CA GLY A 178 11.42 12.35 13.54
C GLY A 178 10.01 12.29 14.15
N GLN A 179 9.50 13.35 14.79
CA GLN A 179 8.17 13.37 15.42
C GLN A 179 7.04 12.95 14.49
N LEU A 180 7.03 13.41 13.23
CA LEU A 180 6.02 13.00 12.26
C LEU A 180 6.04 11.49 12.02
N ILE A 181 7.23 10.88 11.97
CA ILE A 181 7.34 9.44 11.74
C ILE A 181 6.75 8.67 12.92
N GLU A 182 7.08 9.04 14.15
CA GLU A 182 6.49 8.44 15.35
C GLU A 182 4.97 8.56 15.37
N GLN A 183 4.43 9.74 15.02
CA GLN A 183 2.98 9.95 14.91
C GLN A 183 2.35 9.04 13.84
N LEU A 184 2.99 8.88 12.68
CA LEU A 184 2.52 7.97 11.64
C LEU A 184 2.61 6.49 12.06
N LEU A 185 3.61 6.10 12.84
CA LEU A 185 3.76 4.74 13.38
C LEU A 185 2.68 4.44 14.42
N THR A 186 2.40 5.40 15.31
CA THR A 186 1.32 5.32 16.31
C THR A 186 -0.04 5.28 15.63
N ALA A 187 -0.28 6.17 14.66
CA ALA A 187 -1.52 6.21 13.88
C ALA A 187 -1.77 4.90 13.13
N TRP A 188 -0.73 4.37 12.47
CA TRP A 188 -0.82 3.08 11.79
C TRP A 188 -1.07 1.96 12.79
N SER A 189 -0.54 2.00 14.00
CA SER A 189 -0.79 0.96 15.00
C SER A 189 -2.17 1.10 15.66
N GLY A 190 -2.87 2.22 15.42
CA GLY A 190 -4.19 2.52 15.95
C GLY A 190 -4.18 3.10 17.37
N GLY A 191 -3.02 3.56 17.85
CA GLY A 191 -2.90 4.25 19.14
C GLY A 191 -3.32 5.71 19.03
N ALA A 192 -3.83 6.28 20.12
CA ALA A 192 -4.26 7.68 20.17
C ALA A 192 -3.11 8.66 19.89
N LEU A 193 -3.45 9.84 19.37
CA LEU A 193 -2.50 10.92 19.13
C LEU A 193 -2.88 12.14 19.96
N ASP A 194 -1.94 12.58 20.80
CA ASP A 194 -2.09 13.74 21.66
C ASP A 194 -1.06 14.82 21.31
N VAL A 195 -1.53 16.04 21.09
CA VAL A 195 -0.68 17.22 21.00
C VAL A 195 -1.21 18.29 21.94
N ILE A 196 -0.53 18.39 23.08
CA ILE A 196 -0.77 19.40 24.11
C ILE A 196 0.40 20.37 24.08
N ARG A 197 0.16 21.62 23.67
CA ARG A 197 1.17 22.69 23.66
C ARG A 197 0.67 23.86 24.49
N VAL A 198 1.59 24.45 25.27
CA VAL A 198 1.30 25.65 26.11
C VAL A 198 0.76 26.81 25.27
N SER A 199 1.19 26.93 24.01
CA SER A 199 0.76 27.97 23.07
C SER A 199 -0.60 27.73 22.42
N ASN A 200 -1.17 26.52 22.52
CA ASN A 200 -2.46 26.18 21.91
C ASN A 200 -3.57 26.33 22.95
N SER A 201 -4.58 27.13 22.63
CA SER A 201 -5.77 27.30 23.47
C SER A 201 -6.66 26.06 23.54
N THR A 202 -6.53 25.12 22.58
CA THR A 202 -7.27 23.86 22.56
C THR A 202 -6.30 22.70 22.26
N PRO A 203 -6.24 21.67 23.12
CA PRO A 203 -5.43 20.48 22.85
C PRO A 203 -6.00 19.71 21.65
N VAL A 204 -5.13 19.07 20.89
CA VAL A 204 -5.52 18.14 19.82
C VAL A 204 -5.43 16.73 20.38
N HIS A 205 -6.56 16.02 20.39
CA HIS A 205 -6.65 14.63 20.83
C HIS A 205 -7.42 13.84 19.78
N ILE A 206 -6.80 12.78 19.26
CA ILE A 206 -7.39 11.90 18.26
C ILE A 206 -7.31 10.48 18.81
N GLU A 207 -8.42 10.03 19.41
CA GLU A 207 -8.50 8.71 20.06
C GLU A 207 -8.28 7.55 19.08
N ARG A 208 -8.82 7.68 17.86
CA ARG A 208 -8.81 6.62 16.83
C ARG A 208 -8.30 7.14 15.50
N PRO A 209 -6.99 7.41 15.36
CA PRO A 209 -6.48 8.04 14.16
C PRO A 209 -6.65 7.16 12.92
N CYS A 210 -7.02 7.80 11.80
CA CYS A 210 -7.14 7.20 10.48
C CYS A 210 -6.43 8.12 9.46
N ILE A 211 -5.11 7.95 9.37
CA ILE A 211 -4.26 8.66 8.42
C ILE A 211 -3.95 7.71 7.27
N ASN A 212 -4.22 8.11 6.03
CA ASN A 212 -3.80 7.42 4.83
C ASN A 212 -2.58 8.12 4.22
N ILE A 213 -1.71 7.36 3.58
CA ILE A 213 -0.59 7.92 2.81
C ILE A 213 -0.65 7.31 1.42
N ILE A 214 -0.62 8.16 0.40
CA ILE A 214 -0.29 7.73 -0.94
C ILE A 214 0.59 8.76 -1.60
N GLY A 215 1.68 8.28 -2.18
CA GLY A 215 2.53 9.15 -2.96
C GLY A 215 3.27 8.43 -4.06
N THR A 216 3.93 9.21 -4.89
CA THR A 216 4.75 8.68 -5.97
C THR A 216 6.22 8.92 -5.71
N THR A 217 7.08 8.06 -6.25
CA THR A 217 8.52 8.32 -6.30
C THR A 217 9.13 7.72 -7.55
N GLN A 218 10.33 8.19 -7.85
CA GLN A 218 11.11 7.70 -8.97
C GLN A 218 11.94 6.50 -8.52
N THR A 219 12.06 5.48 -9.38
CA THR A 219 12.94 4.31 -9.11
C THR A 219 14.35 4.74 -8.71
N LYS A 220 14.92 5.75 -9.38
CA LYS A 220 16.27 6.26 -9.04
C LYS A 220 16.38 6.87 -7.65
N ARG A 221 15.28 7.36 -7.05
CA ARG A 221 15.29 8.02 -5.73
C ARG A 221 14.89 7.09 -4.59
N ILE A 222 14.46 5.86 -4.90
CA ILE A 222 13.99 4.91 -3.87
C ILE A 222 15.09 4.52 -2.88
N HIS A 223 16.35 4.50 -3.32
CA HIS A 223 17.50 4.24 -2.46
C HIS A 223 17.63 5.27 -1.32
N GLU A 224 17.11 6.49 -1.50
CA GLU A 224 17.09 7.50 -0.45
C GLU A 224 16.16 7.10 0.71
N LEU A 225 15.02 6.44 0.44
CA LEU A 225 14.16 5.92 1.52
C LEU A 225 14.84 4.79 2.28
N LEU A 226 15.44 3.87 1.54
CA LEU A 226 16.08 2.69 2.11
C LEU A 226 17.32 3.05 2.96
N LYS A 227 18.15 4.00 2.50
CA LYS A 227 19.43 4.31 3.15
C LYS A 227 19.38 5.39 4.24
N LYS A 228 18.32 6.22 4.33
CA LYS A 228 18.25 7.36 5.26
C LYS A 228 17.72 6.99 6.67
N GLY A 229 17.91 5.75 7.12
CA GLY A 229 17.49 5.30 8.47
C GLY A 229 15.98 5.04 8.64
N PHE A 230 15.16 5.17 7.59
CA PHE A 230 13.74 4.78 7.66
C PHE A 230 13.53 3.26 7.73
N GLU A 231 14.55 2.47 7.40
CA GLU A 231 14.56 1.03 7.66
C GLU A 231 14.63 0.73 9.16
N GLU A 232 15.38 1.53 9.92
CA GLU A 232 15.63 1.27 11.33
C GLU A 232 14.46 1.68 12.23
N ASN A 233 13.59 2.59 11.76
CA ASN A 233 12.42 3.04 12.52
C ASN A 233 11.12 2.26 12.23
N GLY A 234 11.17 1.27 11.33
CA GLY A 234 10.03 0.40 11.01
C GLY A 234 8.89 1.05 10.23
N LEU A 235 9.07 2.27 9.70
CA LEU A 235 8.05 2.90 8.86
C LEU A 235 7.90 2.17 7.53
N LEU A 236 9.01 1.80 6.89
CA LEU A 236 9.00 1.16 5.58
C LEU A 236 8.28 -0.19 5.61
N ASP A 237 8.36 -0.91 6.72
CA ASP A 237 7.65 -2.18 6.97
C ASP A 237 6.13 -2.06 6.86
N ARG A 238 5.59 -0.84 7.02
CA ARG A 238 4.16 -0.55 6.97
C ARG A 238 3.71 -0.04 5.60
N ILE A 239 4.64 0.25 4.70
CA ILE A 239 4.36 0.77 3.36
C ILE A 239 4.15 -0.37 2.36
N LEU A 240 3.05 -0.29 1.63
CA LEU A 240 2.74 -1.12 0.46
C LEU A 240 3.39 -0.48 -0.78
N PHE A 241 4.47 -1.08 -1.25
CA PHE A 241 5.17 -0.58 -2.43
C PHE A 241 4.58 -1.14 -3.71
N VAL A 242 4.54 -0.32 -4.76
CA VAL A 242 4.12 -0.74 -6.10
C VAL A 242 5.22 -0.43 -7.10
N LEU A 243 5.84 -1.46 -7.66
CA LEU A 243 6.77 -1.35 -8.77
C LEU A 243 6.31 -2.28 -9.90
N PRO A 244 5.74 -1.76 -11.00
CA PRO A 244 5.34 -2.58 -12.13
C PRO A 244 6.49 -3.44 -12.66
N LYS A 245 6.17 -4.67 -13.11
CA LYS A 245 7.15 -5.55 -13.77
C LYS A 245 7.60 -4.95 -15.10
N SER A 246 6.64 -4.53 -15.92
CA SER A 246 6.93 -3.80 -17.16
C SER A 246 7.33 -2.37 -16.83
N ARG A 247 8.45 -1.95 -17.43
CA ARG A 247 8.91 -0.55 -17.39
C ARG A 247 8.55 0.19 -18.66
N GLU A 248 7.83 -0.43 -19.59
CA GLU A 248 7.52 0.17 -20.88
C GLU A 248 6.57 1.35 -20.73
N VAL A 249 6.81 2.40 -21.52
CA VAL A 249 5.90 3.53 -21.61
C VAL A 249 4.97 3.26 -22.78
N SER A 250 3.68 3.17 -22.50
CA SER A 250 2.65 2.91 -23.51
C SER A 250 2.67 3.99 -24.60
N LYS A 251 2.63 3.55 -25.86
CA LYS A 251 2.39 4.45 -26.99
C LYS A 251 0.97 5.01 -26.91
N TRP A 252 0.81 6.28 -27.22
CA TRP A 252 -0.53 6.87 -27.34
C TRP A 252 -1.22 6.31 -28.57
N THR A 253 -2.46 5.89 -28.40
CA THR A 253 -3.35 5.49 -29.49
C THR A 253 -4.43 6.54 -29.58
N ASN A 254 -4.66 7.12 -30.76
CA ASN A 254 -5.77 8.05 -30.96
C ASN A 254 -7.02 7.25 -31.32
N ARG A 255 -8.06 7.29 -30.49
CA ARG A 255 -9.38 6.74 -30.83
C ARG A 255 -10.44 7.81 -30.68
N ASP A 256 -11.38 7.83 -31.62
CA ASP A 256 -12.45 8.84 -31.65
C ASP A 256 -13.36 8.79 -30.40
N ASP A 257 -13.43 7.64 -29.72
CA ASP A 257 -14.30 7.42 -28.56
C ASP A 257 -13.58 7.53 -27.19
N ASP A 258 -12.27 7.81 -27.15
CA ASP A 258 -11.48 7.78 -25.90
C ASP A 258 -12.11 8.70 -24.82
N GLY A 259 -12.50 9.92 -25.18
CA GLY A 259 -13.08 10.90 -24.24
C GLY A 259 -14.41 10.47 -23.61
N GLU A 260 -15.32 9.88 -24.40
CA GLU A 260 -16.60 9.39 -23.90
C GLU A 260 -16.40 8.18 -22.97
N LYS A 261 -15.55 7.23 -23.39
CA LYS A 261 -15.27 6.01 -22.63
C LYS A 261 -14.56 6.31 -21.31
N THR A 262 -13.59 7.22 -21.30
CA THR A 262 -12.96 7.73 -20.08
C THR A 262 -14.01 8.35 -19.16
N SER A 263 -14.87 9.24 -19.68
CA SER A 263 -15.92 9.88 -18.88
C SER A 263 -16.85 8.86 -18.23
N LEU A 264 -17.24 7.81 -18.96
CA LEU A 264 -18.09 6.75 -18.45
C LEU A 264 -17.39 5.88 -17.39
N ALA A 265 -16.10 5.60 -17.55
CA ALA A 265 -15.29 4.92 -16.52
C ALA A 265 -15.17 5.77 -15.25
N ALA A 266 -14.88 7.07 -15.38
CA ALA A 266 -14.80 8.00 -14.28
C ALA A 266 -16.14 8.14 -13.52
N LYS A 267 -17.27 8.22 -14.23
CA LYS A 267 -18.61 8.26 -13.62
C LYS A 267 -18.95 6.98 -12.86
N ARG A 268 -18.56 5.81 -13.39
CA ARG A 268 -18.73 4.53 -12.68
C ARG A 268 -17.88 4.47 -11.41
N TRP A 269 -16.63 4.94 -11.48
CA TRP A 269 -15.78 5.05 -10.30
C TRP A 269 -16.38 5.99 -9.24
N GLU A 270 -16.78 7.20 -9.66
CA GLU A 270 -17.41 8.18 -8.78
C GLU A 270 -18.66 7.61 -8.10
N LYS A 271 -19.50 6.85 -8.82
CA LYS A 271 -20.68 6.19 -8.23
C LYS A 271 -20.29 5.18 -7.14
N ILE A 272 -19.26 4.36 -7.38
CA ILE A 272 -18.78 3.38 -6.40
C ILE A 272 -18.22 4.11 -5.18
N LEU A 273 -17.35 5.10 -5.37
CA LEU A 273 -16.70 5.81 -4.27
C LEU A 273 -17.69 6.66 -3.46
N ASN A 274 -18.70 7.25 -4.10
CA ASN A 274 -19.76 7.98 -3.41
C ASN A 274 -20.61 7.09 -2.50
N LYS A 275 -20.83 5.81 -2.85
CA LYS A 275 -21.47 4.86 -1.92
C LYS A 275 -20.62 4.60 -0.69
N VAL A 276 -19.29 4.57 -0.82
CA VAL A 276 -18.36 4.42 0.31
C VAL A 276 -18.35 5.68 1.18
N LEU A 277 -18.30 6.88 0.55
CA LEU A 277 -18.38 8.16 1.26
C LEU A 277 -19.70 8.34 2.02
N ALA A 278 -20.79 7.75 1.54
CA ALA A 278 -22.10 7.79 2.18
C ALA A 278 -22.25 6.84 3.39
N LEU A 279 -21.29 5.93 3.62
CA LEU A 279 -21.25 5.15 4.86
C LEU A 279 -20.91 6.08 6.02
N ASP A 280 -21.62 5.99 7.13
CA ASP A 280 -21.41 6.84 8.31
C ASP A 280 -21.19 6.00 9.59
N TYR A 281 -20.92 6.67 10.70
CA TYR A 281 -20.84 6.06 12.03
C TYR A 281 -22.22 5.63 12.54
N ASN A 282 -22.25 4.68 13.47
CA ASN A 282 -23.43 4.50 14.32
C ASN A 282 -23.56 5.69 15.26
N ALA A 283 -24.77 6.20 15.42
CA ALA A 283 -25.11 7.15 16.46
C ALA A 283 -25.63 6.38 17.69
N GLU A 284 -24.92 6.47 18.80
CA GLU A 284 -25.44 6.11 20.11
C GLU A 284 -25.48 7.37 20.99
N THR A 285 -26.58 7.54 21.71
CA THR A 285 -26.75 8.63 22.67
C THR A 285 -26.37 8.10 24.05
N GLU A 286 -25.32 8.63 24.64
CA GLU A 286 -24.97 8.30 26.03
C GLU A 286 -26.00 8.88 27.01
N GLY A 287 -25.95 8.40 28.26
CA GLY A 287 -26.81 8.88 29.35
C GLY A 287 -26.63 10.35 29.72
N ASP A 288 -25.60 11.03 29.21
CA ASP A 288 -25.34 12.46 29.36
C ASP A 288 -25.85 13.32 28.19
N GLY A 289 -26.39 12.70 27.14
CA GLY A 289 -26.92 13.36 25.95
C GLY A 289 -25.89 13.72 24.88
N MET A 290 -24.63 13.31 25.02
CA MET A 290 -23.62 13.44 23.96
C MET A 290 -23.80 12.30 22.94
N GLU A 291 -23.75 12.64 21.64
CA GLU A 291 -23.69 11.63 20.57
C GLU A 291 -22.23 11.18 20.38
N GLU A 292 -21.93 9.92 20.70
CA GLU A 292 -20.64 9.32 20.37
C GLU A 292 -20.70 8.69 18.97
N GLN A 293 -19.71 9.02 18.13
CA GLN A 293 -19.55 8.40 16.82
C GLN A 293 -18.90 7.02 16.96
N ILE A 294 -19.71 5.97 16.91
CA ILE A 294 -19.24 4.60 17.09
C ILE A 294 -18.98 3.94 15.74
N ALA A 295 -17.75 3.47 15.54
CA ALA A 295 -17.37 2.77 14.32
C ALA A 295 -18.06 1.40 14.23
N HIS A 296 -18.49 1.02 13.04
CA HIS A 296 -18.95 -0.34 12.75
C HIS A 296 -17.76 -1.31 12.81
N VAL A 297 -17.86 -2.38 13.60
CA VAL A 297 -16.79 -3.39 13.72
C VAL A 297 -17.19 -4.68 13.01
N LEU A 298 -16.56 -4.95 11.87
CA LEU A 298 -16.77 -6.19 11.12
C LEU A 298 -15.86 -7.29 11.63
N SER A 299 -16.44 -8.44 11.93
CA SER A 299 -15.68 -9.67 12.15
C SER A 299 -15.60 -10.49 10.86
N MET A 300 -14.57 -11.31 10.73
CA MET A 300 -14.54 -12.36 9.70
C MET A 300 -15.60 -13.43 10.03
N ASN A 301 -16.27 -13.98 9.02
CA ASN A 301 -17.06 -15.20 9.24
C ASN A 301 -16.15 -16.39 9.57
N SER A 302 -16.72 -17.51 10.04
CA SER A 302 -15.95 -18.65 10.53
C SER A 302 -14.92 -19.17 9.52
N GLU A 303 -15.34 -19.36 8.26
CA GLU A 303 -14.48 -19.87 7.19
C GLU A 303 -13.35 -18.89 6.84
N ALA A 304 -13.65 -17.58 6.74
CA ALA A 304 -12.63 -16.56 6.48
C ALA A 304 -11.62 -16.44 7.62
N LYS A 305 -12.09 -16.55 8.87
CA LYS A 305 -11.24 -16.51 10.05
C LYS A 305 -10.30 -17.71 10.09
N GLU A 306 -10.82 -18.91 9.87
CA GLU A 306 -10.00 -20.13 9.83
C GLU A 306 -8.91 -20.04 8.75
N TYR A 307 -9.27 -19.59 7.54
CA TYR A 307 -8.32 -19.39 6.45
C TYR A 307 -7.24 -18.34 6.78
N PHE A 308 -7.63 -17.19 7.33
CA PHE A 308 -6.69 -16.14 7.74
C PHE A 308 -5.72 -16.63 8.82
N PHE A 309 -6.23 -17.36 9.82
CA PHE A 309 -5.41 -17.87 10.92
C PHE A 309 -4.45 -18.95 10.43
N SER A 310 -4.91 -19.87 9.57
CA SER A 310 -4.05 -20.89 8.96
C SER A 310 -2.91 -20.25 8.16
N TRP A 311 -3.22 -19.28 7.30
CA TRP A 311 -2.23 -18.56 6.50
C TRP A 311 -1.18 -17.85 7.36
N TRP A 312 -1.60 -17.21 8.47
CA TRP A 312 -0.66 -16.55 9.37
C TRP A 312 0.17 -17.54 10.17
N ASN A 313 -0.45 -18.61 10.70
CA ASN A 313 0.25 -19.61 11.51
C ASN A 313 1.32 -20.36 10.73
N GLU A 314 1.10 -20.65 9.45
CA GLU A 314 2.13 -21.24 8.56
C GLU A 314 3.38 -20.34 8.48
N LYS A 315 3.20 -19.01 8.43
CA LYS A 315 4.32 -18.07 8.50
C LYS A 315 4.99 -18.09 9.86
N VAL A 316 4.20 -18.05 10.94
CA VAL A 316 4.70 -18.08 12.33
C VAL A 316 5.54 -19.31 12.60
N GLU A 317 5.15 -20.48 12.09
CA GLU A 317 5.94 -21.71 12.22
C GLU A 317 7.33 -21.57 11.58
N ARG A 318 7.43 -20.96 10.40
CA ARG A 318 8.74 -20.66 9.77
C ARG A 318 9.54 -19.62 10.55
N ILE A 319 8.89 -18.59 11.06
CA ILE A 319 9.55 -17.51 11.82
C ILE A 319 10.11 -18.04 13.14
N ASN A 320 9.37 -18.89 13.85
CA ASN A 320 9.82 -19.47 15.12
C ASN A 320 11.01 -20.43 14.98
N GLN A 321 11.35 -20.85 13.76
CA GLN A 321 12.57 -21.64 13.48
C GLN A 321 13.82 -20.77 13.37
N ILE A 322 13.68 -19.44 13.36
CA ILE A 322 14.80 -18.50 13.34
C ILE A 322 15.33 -18.34 14.77
N GLU A 323 16.60 -18.71 14.99
CA GLU A 323 17.24 -18.62 16.32
C GLU A 323 17.77 -17.22 16.65
N ASP A 324 18.23 -16.46 15.66
CA ASP A 324 18.76 -15.11 15.84
C ASP A 324 17.67 -14.06 15.58
N ASP A 325 17.30 -13.30 16.60
CA ASP A 325 16.32 -12.22 16.50
C ASP A 325 16.68 -11.19 15.41
N ALA A 326 17.97 -11.00 15.11
CA ALA A 326 18.43 -10.08 14.06
C ALA A 326 18.05 -10.54 12.64
N ASP A 327 17.69 -11.83 12.49
CA ASP A 327 17.33 -12.45 11.22
C ASP A 327 15.82 -12.47 10.97
N VAL A 328 15.01 -12.09 11.96
CA VAL A 328 13.55 -11.99 11.82
C VAL A 328 13.19 -10.77 10.97
N ASP A 329 12.46 -10.99 9.87
CA ASP A 329 11.98 -9.91 9.02
C ASP A 329 10.82 -9.16 9.71
N SER A 330 11.11 -7.95 10.20
CA SER A 330 10.14 -7.08 10.86
C SER A 330 8.96 -6.69 9.97
N ARG A 331 9.13 -6.71 8.64
CA ARG A 331 8.08 -6.44 7.67
C ARG A 331 7.04 -7.56 7.63
N GLU A 332 7.48 -8.82 7.64
CA GLU A 332 6.57 -9.97 7.63
C GLU A 332 5.64 -9.96 8.88
N MET A 333 6.11 -9.40 10.01
CA MET A 333 5.29 -9.23 11.21
C MET A 333 4.12 -8.26 11.05
N LYS A 334 4.08 -7.43 9.99
CA LYS A 334 2.99 -6.48 9.72
C LYS A 334 1.91 -7.06 8.81
N HIS A 335 2.15 -8.21 8.18
CA HIS A 335 1.23 -8.83 7.24
C HIS A 335 -0.18 -9.08 7.79
N PRO A 336 -0.39 -9.55 9.04
CA PRO A 336 -1.75 -9.74 9.55
C PRO A 336 -2.57 -8.45 9.57
N ALA A 337 -1.93 -7.33 9.93
CA ALA A 337 -2.58 -6.03 9.91
C ALA A 337 -2.87 -5.59 8.47
N HIS A 338 -1.88 -5.66 7.56
CA HIS A 338 -2.08 -5.30 6.15
C HIS A 338 -3.20 -6.11 5.50
N VAL A 339 -3.17 -7.43 5.61
CA VAL A 339 -4.18 -8.32 5.03
C VAL A 339 -5.56 -8.05 5.62
N ALA A 340 -5.68 -7.83 6.93
CA ALA A 340 -6.96 -7.47 7.53
C ALA A 340 -7.53 -6.16 6.97
N ARG A 341 -6.69 -5.11 6.81
CA ARG A 341 -7.12 -3.83 6.22
C ARG A 341 -7.52 -3.98 4.76
N LEU A 342 -6.71 -4.68 3.98
CA LEU A 342 -7.00 -4.98 2.58
C LEU A 342 -8.32 -5.76 2.45
N ALA A 343 -8.57 -6.73 3.33
CA ALA A 343 -9.81 -7.50 3.33
C ALA A 343 -11.03 -6.64 3.65
N LEU A 344 -10.92 -5.71 4.60
CA LEU A 344 -11.96 -4.73 4.90
C LEU A 344 -12.26 -3.85 3.67
N ILE A 345 -11.22 -3.31 3.02
CA ILE A 345 -11.40 -2.44 1.84
C ILE A 345 -12.01 -3.21 0.68
N ILE A 346 -11.57 -4.45 0.42
CA ILE A 346 -12.15 -5.29 -0.63
C ILE A 346 -13.61 -5.63 -0.33
N GLN A 347 -13.95 -5.94 0.92
CA GLN A 347 -15.33 -6.16 1.35
C GLN A 347 -16.20 -4.92 1.07
N VAL A 348 -15.70 -3.73 1.41
CA VAL A 348 -16.38 -2.45 1.16
C VAL A 348 -16.52 -2.15 -0.33
N LEU A 349 -15.48 -2.37 -1.13
CA LEU A 349 -15.55 -2.21 -2.57
C LEU A 349 -16.55 -3.17 -3.22
N ARG A 350 -16.64 -4.42 -2.72
CA ARG A 350 -17.63 -5.40 -3.17
C ARG A 350 -19.04 -4.97 -2.79
N TYR A 351 -19.26 -4.48 -1.57
CA TYR A 351 -20.53 -3.88 -1.17
C TYR A 351 -20.92 -2.70 -2.06
N ALA A 352 -20.02 -1.74 -2.26
CA ALA A 352 -20.29 -0.56 -3.10
C ALA A 352 -20.56 -0.93 -4.57
N SER A 353 -20.03 -2.06 -5.01
CA SER A 353 -20.25 -2.65 -6.34
C SER A 353 -21.51 -3.53 -6.44
N ASP A 354 -22.30 -3.66 -5.37
CA ASP A 354 -23.46 -4.55 -5.28
C ASP A 354 -23.10 -6.05 -5.47
N GLU A 355 -21.88 -6.42 -5.11
CA GLU A 355 -21.31 -7.78 -5.23
C GLU A 355 -21.14 -8.49 -3.87
N SER A 356 -21.41 -7.79 -2.77
CA SER A 356 -21.40 -8.32 -1.41
C SER A 356 -22.14 -7.39 -0.44
N HIS A 357 -21.84 -7.50 0.85
CA HIS A 357 -22.56 -6.87 1.95
C HIS A 357 -21.60 -6.36 3.05
N LEU A 358 -22.09 -5.78 4.15
CA LEU A 358 -21.27 -5.24 5.24
C LEU A 358 -21.55 -5.86 6.62
N GLN A 359 -22.15 -7.05 6.69
CA GLN A 359 -22.40 -7.75 7.96
C GLN A 359 -21.13 -8.39 8.54
N PHE A 360 -20.26 -8.91 7.68
CA PHE A 360 -18.99 -9.55 8.03
C PHE A 360 -18.04 -9.50 6.84
N VAL A 361 -16.76 -9.75 7.10
CA VAL A 361 -15.75 -9.97 6.05
C VAL A 361 -15.76 -11.46 5.67
N ASP A 362 -16.01 -11.74 4.38
CA ASP A 362 -16.14 -13.11 3.88
C ASP A 362 -14.80 -13.68 3.35
N LEU A 363 -14.79 -14.98 3.02
CA LEU A 363 -13.59 -15.68 2.56
C LEU A 363 -13.04 -15.10 1.25
N VAL A 364 -13.91 -14.63 0.36
CA VAL A 364 -13.50 -14.07 -0.94
C VAL A 364 -12.68 -12.80 -0.72
N SER A 365 -13.10 -11.93 0.20
CA SER A 365 -12.37 -10.71 0.55
C SER A 365 -11.03 -11.00 1.23
N VAL A 366 -10.96 -12.01 2.11
CA VAL A 366 -9.69 -12.42 2.74
C VAL A 366 -8.70 -13.00 1.70
N LYS A 367 -9.16 -13.89 0.81
CA LYS A 367 -8.31 -14.45 -0.26
C LYS A 367 -7.81 -13.37 -1.21
N ALA A 368 -8.67 -12.42 -1.58
CA ALA A 368 -8.28 -11.27 -2.40
C ALA A 368 -7.20 -10.42 -1.70
N ALA A 369 -7.35 -10.17 -0.41
CA ALA A 369 -6.42 -9.39 0.38
C ALA A 369 -5.03 -10.04 0.50
N ILE A 370 -4.96 -11.36 0.72
CA ILE A 370 -3.70 -12.10 0.77
C ILE A 370 -2.95 -11.97 -0.57
N ARG A 371 -3.64 -12.19 -1.70
CA ARG A 371 -3.03 -12.06 -3.03
C ARG A 371 -2.51 -10.66 -3.32
N LEU A 372 -3.25 -9.62 -2.89
CA LEU A 372 -2.79 -8.24 -3.01
C LEU A 372 -1.55 -7.99 -2.15
N ASN A 373 -1.54 -8.49 -0.91
CA ASN A 373 -0.38 -8.41 -0.03
C ASN A 373 0.85 -9.06 -0.67
N ASP A 374 0.71 -10.27 -1.20
CA ASP A 374 1.79 -10.99 -1.89
C ASP A 374 2.36 -10.18 -3.07
N TYR A 375 1.51 -9.51 -3.85
CA TYR A 375 1.96 -8.62 -4.92
C TYR A 375 2.76 -7.40 -4.39
N PHE A 376 2.34 -6.80 -3.27
CA PHE A 376 3.07 -5.69 -2.67
C PHE A 376 4.42 -6.12 -2.09
N GLU A 377 4.50 -7.33 -1.52
CA GLU A 377 5.76 -7.93 -1.07
C GLU A 377 6.68 -8.26 -2.24
N ASP A 378 6.17 -8.87 -3.31
CA ASP A 378 6.92 -9.08 -4.55
C ASP A 378 7.43 -7.77 -5.14
N SER A 379 6.63 -6.70 -5.04
CA SER A 379 7.03 -5.35 -5.47
C SER A 379 8.17 -4.78 -4.61
N TYR A 380 8.11 -4.99 -3.29
CA TYR A 380 9.18 -4.60 -2.37
C TYR A 380 10.46 -5.37 -2.66
N ILE A 381 10.39 -6.70 -2.86
CA ILE A 381 11.54 -7.52 -3.28
C ILE A 381 12.16 -6.96 -4.56
N ARG A 382 11.37 -6.66 -5.60
CA ARG A 382 11.90 -6.05 -6.84
C ARG A 382 12.56 -4.70 -6.63
N ILE A 383 12.04 -3.87 -5.72
CA ILE A 383 12.66 -2.60 -5.36
C ILE A 383 14.01 -2.84 -4.70
N ARG A 384 14.08 -3.81 -3.79
CA ARG A 384 15.32 -4.19 -3.11
C ARG A 384 16.36 -4.72 -4.08
N SER A 385 15.98 -5.61 -5.01
CA SER A 385 16.87 -6.03 -6.10
C SER A 385 17.37 -4.83 -6.90
N PHE A 386 16.46 -3.94 -7.30
CA PHE A 386 16.81 -2.77 -8.09
C PHE A 386 17.80 -1.84 -7.35
N VAL A 387 17.61 -1.59 -6.06
CA VAL A 387 18.54 -0.74 -5.30
C VAL A 387 19.89 -1.43 -5.16
N ALA A 388 19.89 -2.71 -4.78
CA ALA A 388 21.10 -3.49 -4.64
C ALA A 388 21.92 -3.52 -5.95
N ASP A 389 21.22 -3.69 -7.08
CA ASP A 389 21.81 -3.64 -8.43
C ASP A 389 22.30 -2.24 -8.84
N ASN A 390 21.70 -1.15 -8.37
CA ASN A 390 22.17 0.18 -8.76
C ASN A 390 23.23 0.77 -7.81
N THR A 391 23.37 0.23 -6.61
CA THR A 391 24.32 0.77 -5.61
C THR A 391 25.66 0.05 -5.56
N CYS A 392 25.76 -1.14 -6.14
CA CYS A 392 26.98 -1.92 -6.20
C CYS A 392 27.64 -1.80 -7.58
N GLU A 393 28.96 -1.67 -7.62
CA GLU A 393 29.71 -1.64 -8.88
C GLU A 393 29.62 -2.99 -9.61
N GLU A 394 29.94 -3.03 -10.92
CA GLU A 394 29.93 -4.29 -11.68
C GLU A 394 30.93 -5.35 -11.16
N PRO A 395 32.20 -5.01 -10.83
CA PRO A 395 33.19 -6.03 -10.49
C PRO A 395 32.81 -6.90 -9.27
N PRO A 396 32.29 -6.36 -8.15
CA PRO A 396 31.75 -7.18 -7.06
C PRO A 396 30.58 -8.08 -7.47
N LYS A 397 29.68 -7.62 -8.36
CA LYS A 397 28.55 -8.44 -8.84
C LYS A 397 29.00 -9.59 -9.72
N ILE A 398 30.03 -9.37 -10.54
CA ILE A 398 30.62 -10.45 -11.33
C ILE A 398 31.18 -11.51 -10.37
N LEU A 399 31.90 -11.09 -9.31
CA LEU A 399 32.40 -12.03 -8.29
C LEU A 399 31.25 -12.79 -7.64
N LEU A 400 30.19 -12.08 -7.25
CA LEU A 400 28.99 -12.67 -6.69
C LEU A 400 28.38 -13.72 -7.64
N SER A 401 28.29 -13.43 -8.93
CA SER A 401 27.70 -14.34 -9.93
C SER A 401 28.45 -15.67 -10.06
N LEU A 402 29.77 -15.67 -9.81
CA LEU A 402 30.66 -16.82 -9.91
C LEU A 402 30.66 -17.71 -8.66
N LEU A 403 30.16 -17.19 -7.54
CA LEU A 403 30.11 -17.91 -6.27
C LEU A 403 28.84 -18.76 -6.16
N PRO A 404 28.82 -19.85 -5.38
CA PRO A 404 27.59 -20.60 -5.08
C PRO A 404 26.65 -19.79 -4.17
N ASN A 405 25.41 -20.25 -3.97
CA ASN A 405 24.42 -19.54 -3.15
C ASN A 405 24.86 -19.36 -1.68
N THR A 406 25.66 -20.29 -1.16
CA THR A 406 26.30 -20.21 0.15
C THR A 406 27.78 -20.50 0.00
N PHE A 407 28.65 -19.69 0.59
CA PHE A 407 30.11 -19.85 0.47
C PHE A 407 30.85 -19.29 1.69
N ASP A 408 32.10 -19.71 1.86
CA ASP A 408 33.00 -19.15 2.88
C ASP A 408 33.98 -18.13 2.27
N THR A 409 34.64 -17.34 3.12
CA THR A 409 35.64 -16.35 2.71
C THR A 409 36.75 -16.97 1.86
N LYS A 410 37.16 -18.21 2.17
CA LYS A 410 38.22 -18.91 1.46
C LYS A 410 37.83 -19.19 0.00
N THR A 411 36.60 -19.65 -0.22
CA THR A 411 36.01 -19.87 -1.53
C THR A 411 35.95 -18.55 -2.30
N ALA A 412 35.46 -17.48 -1.67
CA ALA A 412 35.41 -16.16 -2.31
C ALA A 412 36.79 -15.65 -2.77
N ILE A 413 37.82 -15.81 -1.93
CA ILE A 413 39.19 -15.41 -2.25
C ILE A 413 39.75 -16.25 -3.40
N ALA A 414 39.54 -17.58 -3.38
CA ALA A 414 39.99 -18.47 -4.44
C ALA A 414 39.34 -18.11 -5.78
N THR A 415 38.00 -17.98 -5.81
CA THR A 415 37.25 -17.59 -7.01
C THR A 415 37.66 -16.22 -7.54
N GLY A 416 37.83 -15.21 -6.67
CA GLY A 416 38.28 -13.88 -7.09
C GLY A 416 39.69 -13.89 -7.67
N LYS A 417 40.61 -14.66 -7.08
CA LYS A 417 41.97 -14.79 -7.60
C LYS A 417 42.01 -15.53 -8.94
N GLU A 418 41.30 -16.64 -9.06
CA GLU A 418 41.34 -17.51 -10.24
C GLU A 418 40.56 -16.94 -11.44
N LEU A 419 39.36 -16.39 -11.19
CA LEU A 419 38.43 -16.03 -12.26
C LEU A 419 38.40 -14.52 -12.57
N GLN A 420 38.90 -13.68 -11.65
CA GLN A 420 38.96 -12.23 -11.85
C GLN A 420 40.36 -11.64 -11.70
N ASN A 421 41.36 -12.44 -11.31
CA ASN A 421 42.74 -11.98 -11.07
C ASN A 421 42.83 -10.79 -10.09
N ILE A 422 42.01 -10.80 -9.03
CA ILE A 422 41.99 -9.75 -8.00
C ILE A 422 42.63 -10.21 -6.69
N SER A 423 43.14 -9.24 -5.92
CA SER A 423 43.79 -9.53 -4.63
C SER A 423 42.79 -9.95 -3.55
N GLU A 424 43.27 -10.66 -2.53
CA GLU A 424 42.48 -10.99 -1.33
C GLU A 424 41.86 -9.75 -0.68
N ARG A 425 42.63 -8.65 -0.57
CA ARG A 425 42.14 -7.37 -0.04
C ARG A 425 40.97 -6.82 -0.87
N THR A 426 41.04 -6.95 -2.18
CA THR A 426 39.97 -6.53 -3.10
C THR A 426 38.73 -7.39 -2.91
N VAL A 427 38.88 -8.72 -2.81
CA VAL A 427 37.77 -9.63 -2.52
C VAL A 427 37.10 -9.26 -1.20
N MET A 428 37.87 -8.99 -0.14
CA MET A 428 37.30 -8.60 1.16
C MET A 428 36.55 -7.26 1.10
N ASN A 429 37.02 -6.32 0.29
CA ASN A 429 36.29 -5.07 0.04
C ASN A 429 35.00 -5.32 -0.75
N TYR A 430 35.03 -6.18 -1.78
CA TYR A 430 33.84 -6.56 -2.55
C TYR A 430 32.82 -7.26 -1.67
N LEU A 431 33.22 -8.21 -0.82
CA LEU A 431 32.32 -8.85 0.14
C LEU A 431 31.70 -7.83 1.10
N ARG A 432 32.47 -6.84 1.57
CA ARG A 432 31.94 -5.76 2.42
C ARG A 432 30.92 -4.91 1.66
N GLU A 433 31.21 -4.55 0.42
CA GLU A 433 30.30 -3.76 -0.45
C GLU A 433 29.02 -4.53 -0.79
N LEU A 434 29.14 -5.82 -1.10
CA LEU A 434 28.02 -6.71 -1.39
C LEU A 434 27.13 -6.91 -0.15
N CYS A 435 27.72 -7.02 1.05
CA CYS A 435 26.97 -7.00 2.30
C CYS A 435 26.30 -5.65 2.54
N HIS A 436 27.00 -4.54 2.29
CA HIS A 436 26.45 -3.18 2.46
C HIS A 436 25.29 -2.90 1.49
N SER A 437 25.39 -3.41 0.26
CA SER A 437 24.34 -3.33 -0.77
C SER A 437 23.23 -4.37 -0.56
N ARG A 438 23.33 -5.20 0.50
CA ARG A 438 22.43 -6.30 0.81
C ARG A 438 22.23 -7.27 -0.37
N LEU A 439 23.28 -7.54 -1.14
CA LEU A 439 23.35 -8.67 -2.09
C LEU A 439 23.87 -9.94 -1.40
N LEU A 440 24.52 -9.77 -0.25
CA LEU A 440 24.99 -10.85 0.63
C LEU A 440 24.50 -10.62 2.05
N LYS A 441 24.20 -11.72 2.74
CA LYS A 441 24.06 -11.77 4.19
C LYS A 441 25.21 -12.59 4.76
N LYS A 442 25.70 -12.20 5.93
CA LYS A 442 26.73 -12.94 6.66
C LYS A 442 26.05 -13.86 7.66
N SER A 443 25.99 -15.16 7.38
CA SER A 443 25.32 -16.14 8.26
C SER A 443 26.12 -16.44 9.53
N LYS A 444 27.45 -16.37 9.45
CA LYS A 444 28.38 -16.43 10.60
C LYS A 444 29.74 -15.88 10.22
N ALA A 445 30.68 -15.82 11.16
CA ALA A 445 32.03 -15.36 10.88
C ALA A 445 32.65 -16.11 9.67
N GLY A 446 32.96 -15.36 8.61
CA GLY A 446 33.57 -15.87 7.38
C GLY A 446 32.67 -16.71 6.47
N HIS A 447 31.35 -16.74 6.69
CA HIS A 447 30.39 -17.45 5.84
C HIS A 447 29.31 -16.48 5.34
N TYR A 448 28.97 -16.62 4.07
CA TYR A 448 28.08 -15.72 3.36
C TYR A 448 27.01 -16.51 2.62
N GLU A 449 25.84 -15.90 2.52
CA GLU A 449 24.71 -16.38 1.76
C GLU A 449 24.28 -15.28 0.79
N LYS A 450 24.02 -15.65 -0.45
CA LYS A 450 23.44 -14.75 -1.44
C LYS A 450 22.02 -14.42 -1.02
N LEU A 451 21.76 -13.12 -0.90
CA LEU A 451 20.38 -12.64 -0.83
C LEU A 451 19.82 -12.73 -2.24
N VAL A 452 19.19 -13.86 -2.53
CA VAL A 452 18.49 -14.03 -3.79
C VAL A 452 17.18 -13.29 -3.66
N TYR A 453 17.11 -12.10 -4.25
CA TYR A 453 15.84 -11.45 -4.52
C TYR A 453 15.20 -12.16 -5.72
N GLU A 454 14.85 -13.43 -5.56
CA GLU A 454 14.17 -14.18 -6.62
C GLU A 454 12.84 -13.49 -6.91
N SER A 455 12.71 -12.89 -8.09
CA SER A 455 11.40 -12.61 -8.66
C SER A 455 10.90 -13.88 -9.36
N SER A 456 10.64 -14.97 -8.63
CA SER A 456 10.19 -16.19 -9.30
C SER A 456 9.56 -17.23 -8.38
N LYS A 457 8.31 -17.58 -8.72
CA LYS A 457 7.59 -18.87 -8.59
C LYS A 457 6.32 -18.84 -7.73
N TYR A 458 5.30 -18.13 -8.20
CA TYR A 458 3.91 -18.61 -8.12
C TYR A 458 3.37 -18.77 -9.54
N SER A 459 3.90 -19.73 -10.27
CA SER A 459 3.26 -20.29 -11.45
C SER A 459 3.39 -21.80 -11.39
N MET A 460 2.23 -22.43 -11.17
CA MET A 460 1.87 -23.79 -11.58
C MET A 460 2.70 -24.94 -10.98
N ASN A 461 2.08 -25.72 -10.09
CA ASN A 461 1.70 -27.10 -10.42
C ASN A 461 0.97 -27.79 -9.25
N GLU A 462 -0.32 -28.05 -9.46
CA GLU A 462 -0.91 -29.38 -9.23
C GLU A 462 -1.98 -29.58 -10.31
N LYS A 463 -1.54 -30.03 -11.49
CA LYS A 463 -2.35 -30.89 -12.34
C LYS A 463 -1.56 -32.17 -12.52
N GLU A 464 -1.87 -33.15 -11.67
CA GLU A 464 -1.50 -34.53 -11.91
C GLU A 464 -2.01 -34.95 -13.29
N SER A 465 -1.08 -35.42 -14.11
CA SER A 465 -1.35 -36.15 -15.33
C SER A 465 -1.96 -37.50 -14.97
N SER A 466 -3.29 -37.63 -15.02
CA SER A 466 -3.97 -38.92 -15.14
C SER A 466 -4.10 -39.28 -16.61
N THR A 467 -3.07 -39.90 -17.17
CA THR A 467 -3.23 -40.78 -18.32
C THR A 467 -3.96 -42.04 -17.86
N GLN A 468 -5.28 -42.05 -18.00
CA GLN A 468 -6.04 -43.29 -18.06
C GLN A 468 -6.22 -43.68 -19.53
N ASN A 469 -5.57 -44.77 -19.90
CA ASN A 469 -5.87 -45.58 -21.08
C ASN A 469 -7.35 -46.01 -21.01
N TYR A 470 -8.12 -45.68 -22.04
CA TYR A 470 -9.32 -46.42 -22.40
C TYR A 470 -9.07 -47.04 -23.78
N ASN A 471 -8.64 -48.29 -23.76
CA ASN A 471 -8.98 -49.27 -24.79
C ASN A 471 -10.01 -50.22 -24.14
N GLU A 472 -11.03 -50.53 -24.93
CA GLU A 472 -12.25 -51.32 -24.66
C GLU A 472 -13.50 -50.53 -24.28
#